data_AF-A0A8T7L7L1-F1
#
_entry.id   AF-A0A8T7L7L1-F1
#
_cell.length_a   1.000
_cell.length_b   1.000
_cell.length_c   1.000
_cell.angle_alpha   90.00
_cell.angle_beta   90.00
_cell.angle_gamma   90.00
#
_symmetry.space_group_name_H-M   'P 1'
#
loop_
_entity.id
_entity.type
_entity.pdbx_description
1 polymer ?
#
loop_
_entity_poly.entity_id
_entity_poly.type
_entity_poly.pdbx_seq_one_letter_code
_entity_poly.pdbx_strand_id
1 'polypeptide(L)'
;MPILVEWDSLPTNRLLLISFSGSWGWEDVRVAVEDACRKLDTASSPVNLIVHVTGAVLLPPNFKANVQALVRDIHPKTGLIVMVLPKILNEIVPIFSALNGGMGFEYRFAPTLEAARQILKTRGTPE
;
A
#
# COMPACT_ATOMS: atom_id res chain seq x y z
N MET A 1 0.15 7.35 -16.27
CA MET A 1 -0.14 7.54 -14.84
C MET A 1 0.86 6.68 -14.09
N PRO A 2 1.76 7.27 -13.27
CA PRO A 2 2.87 6.52 -12.68
C PRO A 2 2.42 5.56 -11.58
N ILE A 3 1.19 5.71 -11.08
CA ILE A 3 0.59 4.84 -10.07
C ILE A 3 -0.66 4.18 -10.67
N LEU A 4 -0.72 2.86 -10.60
CA LEU A 4 -1.82 2.02 -11.06
C LEU A 4 -2.50 1.36 -9.86
N VAL A 5 -3.84 1.34 -9.88
CA VAL A 5 -4.65 0.69 -8.83
C VAL A 5 -5.58 -0.34 -9.47
N GLU A 6 -5.34 -1.61 -9.18
CA GLU A 6 -6.04 -2.72 -9.80
C GLU A 6 -6.45 -3.79 -8.79
N TRP A 7 -7.54 -4.49 -9.08
CA TRP A 7 -7.83 -5.73 -8.37
C TRP A 7 -6.84 -6.78 -8.84
N ASP A 8 -6.09 -7.40 -7.92
CA ASP A 8 -5.18 -8.48 -8.31
C ASP A 8 -6.00 -9.66 -8.82
N SER A 9 -5.55 -10.27 -9.91
CA SER A 9 -6.32 -11.24 -10.69
C SER A 9 -6.35 -12.64 -10.05
N LEU A 10 -6.07 -12.75 -8.74
CA LEU A 10 -6.05 -14.04 -8.05
C LEU A 10 -7.50 -14.49 -7.74
N PRO A 11 -7.88 -15.73 -8.11
CA PRO A 11 -9.28 -16.18 -8.09
C PRO A 11 -9.89 -16.32 -6.69
N THR A 12 -9.08 -16.43 -5.64
CA THR A 12 -9.55 -16.78 -4.29
C THR A 12 -9.52 -15.65 -3.28
N ASN A 13 -8.75 -14.58 -3.52
CA ASN A 13 -8.63 -13.47 -2.57
C ASN A 13 -8.76 -12.13 -3.30
N ARG A 14 -9.85 -11.40 -2.98
CA ARG A 14 -10.05 -10.04 -3.45
C ARG A 14 -9.07 -9.12 -2.73
N LEU A 15 -7.98 -8.78 -3.41
CA LEU A 15 -6.94 -7.90 -2.90
C LEU A 15 -6.66 -6.78 -3.91
N LEU A 16 -6.22 -5.64 -3.41
CA LEU A 16 -5.93 -4.47 -4.24
C LEU A 16 -4.41 -4.32 -4.43
N LEU A 17 -3.95 -4.25 -5.67
CA LEU A 17 -2.57 -3.97 -6.01
C LEU A 17 -2.43 -2.50 -6.40
N ILE A 18 -1.57 -1.79 -5.69
CA ILE A 18 -1.18 -0.40 -5.98
C ILE A 18 0.27 -0.42 -6.44
N SER A 19 0.48 -0.20 -7.74
CA SER A 19 1.80 -0.27 -8.38
C SER A 19 2.33 1.12 -8.68
N PHE A 20 3.47 1.48 -8.10
CA PHE A 20 4.21 2.71 -8.36
C PHE A 20 5.35 2.42 -9.33
N SER A 21 5.42 3.22 -10.40
CA SER A 21 6.41 3.11 -11.47
C SER A 21 6.89 4.48 -11.92
N GLY A 22 8.17 4.59 -12.27
CA GLY A 22 8.77 5.85 -12.72
C GLY A 22 8.76 6.96 -11.67
N SER A 23 8.67 8.21 -12.13
CA SER A 23 8.57 9.39 -11.27
C SER A 23 7.11 9.71 -10.97
N TRP A 24 6.78 9.91 -9.70
CA TRP A 24 5.43 10.26 -9.23
C TRP A 24 5.50 11.45 -8.27
N GLY A 25 4.46 12.27 -8.27
CA GLY A 25 4.25 13.34 -7.30
C GLY A 25 3.09 13.04 -6.36
N TRP A 26 2.86 13.92 -5.38
CA TRP A 26 1.73 13.78 -4.45
C TRP A 26 0.35 13.88 -5.11
N GLU A 27 0.26 14.55 -6.25
CA GLU A 27 -0.96 14.56 -7.06
C GLU A 27 -1.30 13.14 -7.54
N ASP A 28 -0.33 12.44 -8.13
CA ASP A 28 -0.52 11.06 -8.59
C ASP A 28 -0.96 10.15 -7.44
N VAL A 29 -0.35 10.34 -6.26
CA VAL A 29 -0.70 9.57 -5.05
C VAL A 29 -2.14 9.84 -4.63
N ARG A 30 -2.57 11.11 -4.61
CA ARG A 30 -3.95 11.47 -4.25
C ARG A 30 -4.96 10.87 -5.21
N VAL A 31 -4.72 10.94 -6.51
CA VAL A 31 -5.61 10.32 -7.50
C VAL A 31 -5.66 8.78 -7.33
N ALA A 32 -4.51 8.15 -7.05
CA ALA A 32 -4.46 6.71 -6.78
C ALA A 32 -5.22 6.33 -5.49
N VAL A 33 -5.11 7.14 -4.43
CA VAL A 33 -5.84 6.93 -3.17
C VAL A 33 -7.35 7.06 -3.39
N GLU A 34 -7.80 8.07 -4.13
CA GLU A 34 -9.21 8.22 -4.48
C GLU A 34 -9.74 7.02 -5.27
N ASP A 35 -8.96 6.51 -6.23
CA ASP A 35 -9.34 5.30 -6.98
C ASP A 35 -9.36 4.04 -6.09
N ALA A 36 -8.39 3.91 -5.17
CA ALA A 36 -8.37 2.84 -4.20
C ALA A 36 -9.59 2.88 -3.27
N CYS A 37 -9.92 4.05 -2.71
CA CYS A 37 -11.11 4.26 -1.88
C CYS A 37 -12.38 3.88 -2.63
N ARG A 38 -12.55 4.35 -3.88
CA ARG A 38 -13.71 4.00 -4.71
C ARG A 38 -13.84 2.49 -4.92
N LYS A 39 -12.73 1.78 -5.12
CA LYS A 39 -12.74 0.31 -5.22
C LYS A 39 -13.10 -0.34 -3.88
N LEU A 40 -12.54 0.15 -2.78
CA LEU A 40 -12.85 -0.34 -1.43
C LEU A 40 -14.33 -0.14 -1.06
N ASP A 41 -14.96 0.96 -1.48
CA ASP A 41 -16.39 1.21 -1.27
C ASP A 41 -17.26 0.07 -1.83
N THR A 42 -16.86 -0.51 -2.97
CA THR A 42 -17.56 -1.64 -3.63
C THR A 42 -17.34 -3.00 -2.95
N ALA A 43 -16.43 -3.10 -1.98
CA ALA A 43 -16.16 -4.36 -1.27
C ALA A 43 -17.13 -4.56 -0.10
N SER A 44 -17.62 -5.78 0.09
CA SER A 44 -18.50 -6.14 1.21
C SER A 44 -17.76 -6.40 2.53
N SER A 45 -16.45 -6.63 2.47
CA SER A 45 -15.58 -6.93 3.60
C SER A 45 -14.28 -6.11 3.53
N PRO A 46 -13.47 -6.06 4.61
CA PRO A 46 -12.12 -5.52 4.52
C PRO A 46 -11.32 -6.20 3.40
N VAL A 47 -10.48 -5.41 2.73
CA VAL A 47 -9.66 -5.82 1.59
C VAL A 47 -8.20 -5.60 1.94
N ASN A 48 -7.38 -6.62 1.74
CA ASN A 48 -5.93 -6.49 1.88
C ASN A 48 -5.33 -5.81 0.66
N LEU A 49 -4.24 -5.07 0.86
CA LEU A 49 -3.58 -4.31 -0.18
C LEU A 49 -2.14 -4.75 -0.33
N ILE A 50 -1.64 -4.69 -1.56
CA ILE A 50 -0.22 -4.74 -1.87
C ILE A 50 0.19 -3.38 -2.41
N VAL A 51 1.16 -2.74 -1.77
CA VAL A 51 1.82 -1.54 -2.27
C VAL A 51 3.14 -1.97 -2.88
N HIS A 52 3.23 -1.91 -4.21
CA HIS A 52 4.39 -2.37 -4.97
C HIS A 52 5.09 -1.18 -5.60
N VAL A 53 6.33 -0.91 -5.20
CA VAL A 53 7.11 0.22 -5.71
C VAL A 53 8.31 -0.32 -6.47
N THR A 54 8.40 0.01 -7.76
CA THR A 54 9.46 -0.45 -8.65
C THR A 54 10.36 0.69 -9.12
N GLY A 55 11.66 0.40 -9.26
CA GLY A 55 12.65 1.34 -9.78
C GLY A 55 13.26 2.28 -8.74
N ALA A 56 14.05 3.24 -9.23
CA ALA A 56 14.67 4.26 -8.40
C ALA A 56 13.61 5.28 -7.95
N VAL A 57 13.34 5.31 -6.65
CA VAL A 57 12.36 6.24 -6.08
C VAL A 57 13.09 7.47 -5.58
N LEU A 58 12.91 8.58 -6.28
CA LEU A 58 13.10 9.89 -5.68
C LEU A 58 11.88 10.15 -4.81
N LEU A 59 12.10 10.27 -3.49
CA LEU A 59 11.05 10.67 -2.58
C LEU A 59 10.61 12.10 -2.93
N PRO A 60 9.32 12.35 -3.18
CA PRO A 60 8.85 13.70 -3.45
C PRO A 60 9.07 14.60 -2.22
N PRO A 61 9.19 15.93 -2.42
CA PRO A 61 9.36 16.87 -1.31
C PRO A 61 8.21 16.77 -0.30
N ASN A 62 8.47 17.18 0.94
CA ASN A 62 7.51 17.13 2.05
C ASN A 62 6.96 15.72 2.35
N PHE A 63 7.79 14.69 2.17
CA PHE A 63 7.38 13.29 2.33
C PHE A 63 6.71 12.99 3.67
N LYS A 64 7.32 13.44 4.77
CA LYS A 64 6.79 13.20 6.13
C LYS A 64 5.36 13.72 6.28
N ALA A 65 5.09 14.97 5.89
CA ALA A 65 3.79 15.61 6.08
C ALA A 65 2.71 14.94 5.23
N ASN A 66 3.02 14.61 3.97
CA ASN A 66 2.06 13.95 3.08
C ASN A 66 1.76 12.51 3.50
N VAL A 67 2.76 11.73 3.91
CA VAL A 67 2.51 10.38 4.45
C VAL A 67 1.68 10.45 5.73
N GLN A 68 1.95 11.42 6.62
CA GLN A 68 1.11 11.61 7.81
C GLN A 68 -0.35 11.92 7.47
N ALA A 69 -0.61 12.74 6.44
CA ALA A 69 -1.97 12.99 5.98
C ALA A 69 -2.62 11.71 5.43
N LEU A 70 -1.92 10.99 4.56
CA LEU A 70 -2.41 9.73 3.97
C LEU A 70 -2.73 8.66 5.01
N VAL A 71 -1.89 8.54 6.03
CA VAL A 71 -2.09 7.58 7.13
C VAL A 71 -3.37 7.89 7.92
N ARG A 72 -3.69 9.18 8.13
CA ARG A 72 -4.90 9.59 8.87
C ARG A 72 -6.18 9.29 8.11
N ASP A 73 -6.12 9.36 6.79
CA ASP A 73 -7.28 9.22 5.90
C ASP A 73 -7.41 7.79 5.34
N ILE A 74 -6.87 6.79 6.05
CA ILE A 74 -6.96 5.41 5.57
C ILE A 74 -8.41 4.92 5.60
N HIS A 75 -8.81 4.29 4.51
CA HIS A 75 -10.18 3.83 4.35
C HIS A 75 -10.52 2.73 5.38
N PRO A 76 -11.69 2.73 6.03
CA PRO A 76 -12.02 1.77 7.10
C PRO A 76 -12.09 0.31 6.64
N LYS A 77 -12.29 0.06 5.35
CA LYS A 77 -12.22 -1.30 4.75
C LYS A 77 -10.79 -1.72 4.34
N THR A 78 -9.78 -0.94 4.70
CA THR A 78 -8.37 -1.30 4.51
C THR A 78 -8.01 -2.40 5.52
N GLY A 79 -7.65 -3.57 5.02
CA GLY A 79 -7.10 -4.67 5.82
C GLY A 79 -5.59 -4.54 5.99
N LEU A 80 -4.89 -5.66 5.84
CA LEU A 80 -3.44 -5.69 5.87
C LEU A 80 -2.84 -4.99 4.64
N ILE A 81 -1.88 -4.10 4.86
CA ILE A 81 -1.06 -3.54 3.78
C ILE A 81 0.28 -4.27 3.72
N VAL A 82 0.56 -4.95 2.61
CA VAL A 82 1.88 -5.55 2.36
C VAL A 82 2.66 -4.68 1.41
N MET A 83 3.81 -4.19 1.86
CA MET A 83 4.65 -3.28 1.09
C MET A 83 5.83 -4.03 0.46
N VAL A 84 5.96 -3.91 -0.85
CA VAL A 84 7.11 -4.37 -1.65
C VAL A 84 7.84 -3.13 -2.11
N LEU A 85 8.85 -2.72 -1.35
CA LEU A 85 9.56 -1.46 -1.55
C LEU A 85 11.03 -1.67 -1.87
N PRO A 86 11.68 -0.71 -2.56
CA PRO A 86 13.13 -0.63 -2.64
C PRO A 86 13.77 -0.56 -1.25
N LYS A 87 15.01 -1.05 -1.14
CA LYS A 87 15.77 -1.14 0.13
C LYS A 87 15.74 0.15 0.95
N ILE A 88 15.96 1.30 0.29
CA ILE A 88 15.98 2.61 0.95
C ILE A 88 14.64 2.93 1.65
N LEU A 89 13.50 2.57 1.04
CA LEU A 89 12.19 2.81 1.64
C LEU A 89 11.88 1.80 2.76
N ASN A 90 12.34 0.56 2.64
CA ASN A 90 12.22 -0.44 3.71
C ASN A 90 12.93 0.00 5.00
N GLU A 91 14.00 0.81 4.90
CA GLU A 91 14.71 1.36 6.06
C GLU A 91 14.01 2.61 6.62
N ILE A 92 13.40 3.44 5.75
CA ILE A 92 12.74 4.69 6.16
C ILE A 92 11.39 4.44 6.82
N VAL A 93 10.57 3.51 6.33
CA VAL A 93 9.21 3.29 6.83
C VAL A 93 9.18 2.90 8.32
N PRO A 94 10.02 1.98 8.83
CA PRO A 94 10.08 1.67 10.26
C PRO A 94 10.47 2.88 11.12
N ILE A 95 11.44 3.70 10.67
CA ILE A 95 11.86 4.92 11.38
C ILE A 95 10.69 5.89 11.44
N PHE A 96 10.00 6.11 10.32
CA PHE A 96 8.82 6.95 10.27
C PHE A 96 7.71 6.44 11.20
N SER A 97 7.44 5.13 11.20
CA SER A 97 6.46 4.53 12.11
C SER A 97 6.82 4.78 13.57
N ALA A 98 8.07 4.53 13.97
CA ALA A 98 8.54 4.74 15.33
C ALA A 98 8.42 6.21 15.79
N LEU A 99 8.78 7.17 14.92
CA LEU A 99 8.70 8.60 15.22
C LEU A 99 7.27 9.13 15.36
N ASN A 100 6.27 8.43 14.83
CA ASN A 100 4.88 8.85 14.85
C ASN A 100 4.02 8.02 15.82
N GLY A 101 4.61 7.14 16.62
CA GLY A 101 3.87 6.25 17.53
C GLY A 101 3.12 5.13 16.82
N GLY A 102 3.53 4.78 15.59
CA GLY A 102 2.91 3.77 14.75
C GLY A 102 2.41 4.32 13.40
N MET A 103 1.92 3.42 12.54
CA MET A 103 1.28 3.79 11.27
C MET A 103 -0.25 3.89 11.37
N GLY A 104 -0.87 3.56 12.51
CA GLY A 104 -2.34 3.55 12.62
C GLY A 104 -3.06 2.45 11.81
N PHE A 105 -2.32 1.63 11.07
CA PHE A 105 -2.82 0.47 10.33
C PHE A 105 -1.82 -0.68 10.41
N GLU A 106 -2.31 -1.88 10.12
CA GLU A 106 -1.46 -3.07 10.10
C GLU A 106 -0.71 -3.18 8.77
N TYR A 107 0.61 -3.40 8.84
CA TYR A 107 1.43 -3.57 7.66
C TYR A 107 2.53 -4.63 7.81
N ARG A 108 2.98 -5.16 6.68
CA ARG A 108 4.14 -6.06 6.56
C ARG A 108 4.99 -5.66 5.36
N PHE A 109 6.26 -6.05 5.38
CA PHE A 109 7.13 -5.95 4.21
C PHE A 109 7.24 -7.30 3.53
N ALA A 110 7.40 -7.28 2.20
CA ALA A 110 7.73 -8.44 1.41
C ALA A 110 8.87 -8.11 0.42
N PRO A 111 9.79 -9.04 0.16
CA PRO A 111 10.90 -8.81 -0.76
C PRO A 111 10.47 -8.79 -2.23
N THR A 112 9.37 -9.46 -2.58
CA THR A 112 8.83 -9.53 -3.94
C THR A 112 7.30 -9.50 -3.93
N LEU A 113 6.71 -9.23 -5.08
CA LEU A 113 5.26 -9.26 -5.28
C LEU A 113 4.69 -10.66 -4.99
N GLU A 114 5.39 -11.72 -5.39
CA GLU A 114 5.02 -13.10 -5.13
C GLU A 114 5.01 -13.39 -3.62
N ALA A 115 6.05 -12.95 -2.90
CA ALA A 115 6.12 -13.10 -1.45
C ALA A 115 4.98 -12.33 -0.76
N ALA A 116 4.63 -11.13 -1.24
CA ALA A 116 3.49 -10.37 -0.72
C ALA A 116 2.17 -11.12 -0.88
N ARG A 117 1.94 -11.71 -2.06
CA ARG A 117 0.77 -12.56 -2.33
C ARG A 117 0.74 -13.77 -1.40
N GLN A 118 1.87 -14.40 -1.10
CA GLN A 118 1.92 -15.53 -0.15
C GLN A 118 1.55 -15.11 1.28
N ILE A 119 2.04 -13.98 1.76
CA ILE A 119 1.67 -13.43 3.08
C ILE A 119 0.15 -13.23 3.17
N LEU A 120 -0.46 -12.68 2.12
CA LEU A 120 -1.91 -12.46 2.10
C LEU A 120 -2.72 -13.75 1.97
N LYS A 121 -2.20 -14.78 1.29
CA LYS A 121 -2.84 -16.10 1.23
C LYS A 121 -2.90 -16.77 2.60
N THR A 122 -1.83 -16.71 3.39
CA THR A 122 -1.80 -17.30 4.75
C THR A 122 -2.76 -16.65 5.74
N ARG A 123 -3.26 -15.45 5.43
CA ARG A 123 -4.22 -14.73 6.28
C ARG A 123 -5.67 -14.88 5.82
N GLY A 124 -5.88 -15.27 4.56
CA GLY A 124 -7.21 -15.41 3.93
C GLY A 124 -7.89 -16.76 4.15
N THR A 125 -7.36 -17.62 5.02
CA THR A 125 -8.01 -18.86 5.43
C THR A 125 -8.72 -18.61 6.77
N PRO A 126 -10.04 -18.33 6.78
CA PRO A 126 -10.83 -18.69 7.94
C PRO A 126 -10.83 -20.22 8.03
N GLU A 127 -10.42 -20.77 9.17
CA GLU A 127 -10.88 -22.11 9.58
C GLU A 127 -12.40 -22.09 9.78
#